data_AF-A0A1K0JE46-F1
#
_entry.id   AF-A0A1K0JE46-F1
#
_cell.length_a   1.000
_cell.length_b   1.000
_cell.length_c   1.000
_cell.angle_alpha   90.00
_cell.angle_beta   90.00
_cell.angle_gamma   90.00
#
_symmetry.space_group_name_H-M   'P 1'
#
loop_
_entity.id
_entity.type
_entity.pdbx_description
1 polymer ?
#
loop_
_entity_poly.entity_id
_entity_poly.type
_entity_poly.pdbx_seq_one_letter_code
_entity_poly.pdbx_strand_id
1 'polypeptide(L)'
;MKKVEPTADSPGGGPWVKVQPMHLGSMGVAYHFDGPPVWIERAKLANAGDDTPAWSRFPLGLQGAADPANGFPLILPRGQLDALEAEDKATDDQKVTWWHVAFSTADGKNAWGWVCEKNHPGTKWERPWAWPGFETVDATGIQIADAFRRNLVITGAANWKEQKEFEPSLAAVNNTALLLKLEQTVAKLDTGDGKNKGGKVTARAIQSAMRVPSLAQALSHIILRYESEWGGSMSRWNSITPLMRNARDNWLRELERIKKLQWWDDVKGKVAGFPASPTVLHIHPVALVANFTRTSGKITVDMLRKIFPDASDENLKTIAKELNSRLVDYKLNSRLRLSHFFAQIRQEAGSSLNTSENLNYRASVLLQKFSYFSRHPQEAELYGRTTSHSAQPEAIANRAYAHKIGNGSVESGEGWKYRGRGLKQLTGKSNYQGFQSFYLSLWPTDNKNFMETPDLVVEMCYAVRSAVYFWISNRLPEVADKGSSDGIVDEITAVINLHTDSYGDRRKNFHAIWNLGLFSDIVQ
;
A
#
# COMPACT_ATOMS: atom_id res chain seq x y z
N MET A 1 7.65 -43.22 4.81
CA MET A 1 7.29 -42.14 3.86
C MET A 1 8.10 -42.14 2.56
N LYS A 2 7.61 -42.88 1.55
CA LYS A 2 8.15 -42.77 0.17
C LYS A 2 7.45 -41.70 -0.67
N LYS A 3 6.38 -41.08 -0.15
CA LYS A 3 5.66 -39.97 -0.76
C LYS A 3 4.82 -39.24 0.30
N VAL A 4 4.63 -37.94 0.12
CA VAL A 4 3.65 -37.15 0.88
C VAL A 4 2.80 -36.34 -0.09
N GLU A 5 1.53 -36.12 0.24
CA GLU A 5 0.62 -35.28 -0.56
C GLU A 5 -0.11 -34.28 0.34
N PRO A 6 -0.32 -33.02 -0.08
CA PRO A 6 -1.12 -32.07 0.70
C PRO A 6 -2.54 -32.59 0.94
N THR A 7 -3.03 -32.45 2.17
CA THR A 7 -4.42 -32.81 2.48
C THR A 7 -5.39 -31.76 1.94
N ALA A 8 -6.66 -32.15 1.72
CA ALA A 8 -7.68 -31.24 1.19
C ALA A 8 -7.98 -30.04 2.11
N ASP A 9 -7.74 -30.19 3.42
CA ASP A 9 -7.87 -29.15 4.44
C ASP A 9 -6.58 -28.33 4.66
N SER A 10 -5.49 -28.62 3.92
CA SER A 10 -4.24 -27.88 4.05
C SER A 10 -4.40 -26.43 3.56
N PRO A 11 -3.81 -25.45 4.25
CA PRO A 11 -3.76 -24.07 3.76
C PRO A 11 -3.08 -23.97 2.39
N GLY A 12 -3.63 -23.11 1.52
CA GLY A 12 -3.10 -22.86 0.17
C GLY A 12 -1.81 -22.03 0.13
N GLY A 13 -1.41 -21.42 1.26
CA GLY A 13 -0.20 -20.60 1.39
C GLY A 13 0.40 -20.70 2.78
N GLY A 14 1.44 -19.90 3.05
CA GLY A 14 2.15 -19.89 4.32
C GLY A 14 3.38 -20.80 4.36
N PRO A 15 4.21 -20.70 5.42
CA PRO A 15 5.47 -21.44 5.53
C PRO A 15 5.28 -22.94 5.80
N TRP A 16 4.09 -23.38 6.24
CA TRP A 16 3.80 -24.78 6.52
C TRP A 16 2.66 -25.33 5.65
N VAL A 17 2.70 -26.64 5.42
CA VAL A 17 1.71 -27.41 4.65
C VAL A 17 1.35 -28.67 5.43
N LYS A 18 0.06 -29.02 5.43
CA LYS A 18 -0.44 -30.26 6.04
C LYS A 18 -0.44 -31.35 4.97
N VAL A 19 0.22 -32.46 5.24
CA VAL A 19 0.42 -33.54 4.28
C VAL A 19 -0.04 -34.87 4.86
N GLN A 20 -0.45 -35.77 3.97
CA GLN A 20 -0.72 -37.17 4.27
C GLN A 20 0.54 -37.99 3.92
N PRO A 21 1.24 -38.53 4.94
CA PRO A 21 2.26 -39.55 4.74
C PRO A 21 1.77 -40.77 3.98
N MET A 22 2.56 -41.27 3.03
CA MET A 22 2.26 -42.49 2.29
C MET A 22 3.49 -43.39 2.12
N HIS A 23 3.25 -44.70 2.07
CA HIS A 23 4.23 -45.73 1.73
C HIS A 23 3.74 -46.58 0.55
N LEU A 24 4.67 -47.12 -0.22
CA LEU A 24 4.37 -48.01 -1.33
C LEU A 24 4.14 -49.43 -0.78
N GLY A 25 3.01 -50.05 -1.12
CA GLY A 25 2.68 -51.42 -0.68
C GLY A 25 3.68 -52.47 -1.17
N SER A 26 3.67 -53.64 -0.55
CA SER A 26 4.63 -54.75 -0.80
C SER A 26 4.69 -55.22 -2.25
N MET A 27 3.63 -55.02 -3.04
CA MET A 27 3.58 -55.35 -4.47
C MET A 27 3.94 -54.18 -5.40
N GLY A 28 4.22 -52.98 -4.88
CA GLY A 28 4.65 -51.83 -5.69
C GLY A 28 3.57 -51.12 -6.51
N VAL A 29 2.30 -51.53 -6.37
CA VAL A 29 1.20 -51.10 -7.27
C VAL A 29 0.39 -49.92 -6.72
N ALA A 30 0.34 -49.73 -5.40
CA ALA A 30 -0.48 -48.71 -4.77
C ALA A 30 0.22 -48.07 -3.55
N TYR A 31 -0.09 -46.80 -3.32
CA TYR A 31 0.31 -46.08 -2.11
C TYR A 31 -0.75 -46.25 -1.02
N HIS A 32 -0.31 -46.48 0.21
CA HIS A 32 -1.15 -46.58 1.39
C HIS A 32 -0.76 -45.49 2.39
N PHE A 33 -1.73 -45.05 3.20
CA PHE A 33 -1.48 -44.05 4.24
C PHE A 33 -0.52 -44.60 5.30
N ASP A 34 0.44 -43.77 5.70
CA ASP A 34 1.51 -44.07 6.64
C ASP A 34 1.31 -43.25 7.92
N GLY A 35 0.20 -43.52 8.61
CA GLY A 35 -0.20 -42.78 9.83
C GLY A 35 -1.08 -41.54 9.56
N PRO A 36 -1.33 -40.73 10.62
CA PRO A 36 -2.16 -39.53 10.51
C PRO A 36 -1.47 -38.41 9.72
N PRO A 37 -2.22 -37.41 9.21
CA PRO A 37 -1.65 -36.23 8.61
C PRO A 37 -0.68 -35.49 9.55
N VAL A 38 0.38 -34.94 8.97
CA VAL A 38 1.41 -34.17 9.69
C VAL A 38 1.66 -32.84 8.98
N TRP A 39 2.23 -31.88 9.69
CA TRP A 39 2.68 -30.61 9.13
C TRP A 39 4.17 -30.70 8.81
N ILE A 40 4.57 -30.15 7.66
CA ILE A 40 5.98 -29.96 7.29
C ILE A 40 6.20 -28.53 6.82
N GLU A 41 7.47 -28.10 6.77
CA GLU A 41 7.82 -26.88 6.07
C GLU A 41 7.48 -27.01 4.60
N ARG A 42 6.76 -26.03 4.05
CA ARG A 42 6.30 -26.04 2.65
C ARG A 42 7.46 -26.14 1.66
N ALA A 43 8.59 -25.51 1.98
CA ALA A 43 9.81 -25.59 1.17
C ALA A 43 10.37 -27.03 1.03
N LYS A 44 10.02 -27.94 1.95
CA LYS A 44 10.45 -29.34 1.91
C LYS A 44 9.51 -30.25 1.12
N LEU A 45 8.31 -29.78 0.76
CA LEU A 45 7.26 -30.60 0.14
C LEU A 45 7.73 -31.36 -1.10
N ALA A 46 8.50 -30.71 -1.98
CA ALA A 46 8.97 -31.31 -3.22
C ALA A 46 9.95 -32.48 -3.02
N ASN A 47 10.68 -32.48 -1.90
CA ASN A 47 11.73 -33.45 -1.60
C ASN A 47 11.48 -34.20 -0.28
N ALA A 48 10.23 -34.21 0.19
CA ALA A 48 9.88 -34.81 1.47
C ALA A 48 10.00 -36.34 1.40
N GLY A 49 10.77 -36.90 2.34
CA GLY A 49 10.95 -38.33 2.58
C GLY A 49 10.99 -38.65 4.07
N ASP A 50 11.48 -39.85 4.40
CA ASP A 50 11.47 -40.43 5.77
C ASP A 50 12.11 -39.52 6.85
N ASP A 51 13.16 -38.78 6.50
CA ASP A 51 13.89 -37.92 7.45
C ASP A 51 13.35 -36.48 7.54
N THR A 52 12.21 -36.19 6.89
CA THR A 52 11.66 -34.83 6.86
C THR A 52 11.13 -34.44 8.24
N PRO A 53 11.62 -33.35 8.85
CA PRO A 53 11.07 -32.86 10.10
C PRO A 53 9.58 -32.54 9.95
N ALA A 54 8.78 -33.04 10.88
CA ALA A 54 7.34 -32.92 10.84
C ALA A 54 6.75 -32.66 12.23
N TRP A 55 5.62 -31.97 12.26
CA TRP A 55 4.84 -31.72 13.47
C TRP A 55 3.51 -32.46 13.39
N SER A 56 3.12 -33.12 14.48
CA SER A 56 1.81 -33.79 14.56
C SER A 56 0.63 -32.81 14.72
N ARG A 57 0.93 -31.52 14.93
CA ARG A 57 -0.03 -30.41 15.07
C ARG A 57 0.51 -29.19 14.34
N PHE A 58 -0.32 -28.15 14.19
CA PHE A 58 0.14 -26.90 13.61
C PHE A 58 1.36 -26.36 14.41
N PRO A 59 2.43 -25.88 13.74
CA PRO A 59 3.69 -25.56 14.42
C PRO A 59 3.64 -24.37 15.37
N LEU A 60 2.67 -23.47 15.21
CA LEU A 60 2.49 -22.33 16.12
C LEU A 60 1.45 -22.66 17.20
N GLY A 61 1.71 -22.15 18.40
CA GLY A 61 0.80 -22.25 19.52
C GLY A 61 0.97 -21.08 20.47
N LEU A 62 -0.03 -20.86 21.33
CA LEU A 62 0.00 -19.79 22.34
C LEU A 62 0.85 -20.15 23.56
N GLN A 63 1.23 -21.42 23.70
CA GLN A 63 2.11 -21.86 24.77
C GLN A 63 3.52 -21.29 24.54
N GLY A 64 3.99 -20.45 25.46
CA GLY A 64 5.28 -19.77 25.30
C GLY A 64 5.26 -18.49 24.45
N ALA A 65 4.08 -17.99 24.07
CA ALA A 65 3.93 -16.72 23.35
C ALA A 65 4.39 -15.46 24.13
N ALA A 66 4.94 -15.64 25.33
CA ALA A 66 5.38 -14.56 26.21
C ALA A 66 6.82 -14.09 25.94
N ASP A 67 7.66 -14.87 25.24
CA ASP A 67 9.08 -14.54 25.04
C ASP A 67 9.54 -14.64 23.57
N PRO A 68 10.29 -13.64 23.05
CA PRO A 68 10.65 -12.40 23.73
C PRO A 68 9.45 -11.46 23.90
N ALA A 69 9.29 -10.87 25.10
CA ALA A 69 8.18 -9.99 25.38
C ALA A 69 8.28 -8.66 24.62
N ASN A 70 7.18 -8.24 23.99
CA ASN A 70 7.07 -6.90 23.42
C ASN A 70 7.08 -5.85 24.54
N GLY A 71 8.05 -4.93 24.48
CA GLY A 71 8.28 -3.92 25.51
C GLY A 71 7.46 -2.65 25.35
N PHE A 72 6.81 -2.47 24.20
CA PHE A 72 6.12 -1.23 23.83
C PHE A 72 4.78 -1.53 23.12
N PRO A 73 3.74 -0.70 23.28
CA PRO A 73 2.51 -0.87 22.50
C PRO A 73 2.79 -0.86 20.99
N LEU A 74 2.56 -2.00 20.33
CA LEU A 74 2.68 -2.14 18.88
C LEU A 74 1.28 -2.02 18.26
N ILE A 75 1.10 -1.05 17.37
CA ILE A 75 -0.18 -0.79 16.72
C ILE A 75 0.00 -1.03 15.23
N LEU A 76 -0.73 -2.02 14.71
CA LEU A 76 -0.68 -2.42 13.31
C LEU A 76 -2.08 -2.31 12.70
N PRO A 77 -2.27 -1.53 11.62
CA PRO A 77 -3.50 -1.56 10.85
C PRO A 77 -3.74 -2.96 10.28
N ARG A 78 -5.00 -3.40 10.22
CA ARG A 78 -5.35 -4.69 9.63
C ARG A 78 -4.83 -4.84 8.20
N GLY A 79 -4.97 -3.79 7.38
CA GLY A 79 -4.45 -3.79 6.02
C GLY A 79 -2.94 -3.98 5.93
N GLN A 80 -2.15 -3.55 6.93
CA GLN A 80 -0.71 -3.79 6.99
C GLN A 80 -0.40 -5.25 7.29
N LEU A 81 -1.13 -5.86 8.23
CA LEU A 81 -1.02 -7.28 8.56
C LEU A 81 -1.38 -8.15 7.35
N ASP A 82 -2.49 -7.83 6.67
CA ASP A 82 -2.95 -8.59 5.51
C ASP A 82 -2.02 -8.43 4.30
N ALA A 83 -1.29 -7.31 4.21
CA ALA A 83 -0.32 -7.02 3.16
C ALA A 83 1.06 -7.66 3.39
N LEU A 84 1.29 -8.34 4.51
CA LEU A 84 2.52 -9.10 4.73
C LEU A 84 2.71 -10.18 3.66
N GLU A 85 3.96 -10.57 3.42
CA GLU A 85 4.29 -11.60 2.44
C GLU A 85 3.76 -12.97 2.86
N ALA A 86 3.71 -13.92 1.91
CA ALA A 86 3.16 -15.25 2.18
C ALA A 86 3.95 -16.02 3.24
N GLU A 87 5.26 -15.76 3.38
CA GLU A 87 6.11 -16.39 4.40
C GLU A 87 5.87 -15.86 5.81
N ASP A 88 5.42 -14.62 5.94
CA ASP A 88 5.09 -13.96 7.21
C ASP A 88 3.62 -14.10 7.60
N LYS A 89 2.86 -14.96 6.90
CA LYS A 89 1.46 -15.27 7.20
C LYS A 89 1.24 -16.76 7.25
N ALA A 90 0.45 -17.21 8.21
CA ALA A 90 0.04 -18.60 8.30
C ALA A 90 -1.43 -18.72 8.71
N THR A 91 -2.03 -19.86 8.41
CA THR A 91 -3.39 -20.20 8.84
C THR A 91 -3.36 -21.57 9.50
N ASP A 92 -3.86 -21.65 10.73
CA ASP A 92 -3.88 -22.90 11.48
C ASP A 92 -5.08 -23.80 11.11
N ASP A 93 -5.15 -24.96 11.76
CA ASP A 93 -6.20 -25.96 11.58
C ASP A 93 -7.60 -25.48 12.01
N GLN A 94 -7.68 -24.42 12.82
CA GLN A 94 -8.92 -23.78 13.25
C GLN A 94 -9.28 -22.56 12.38
N LYS A 95 -8.56 -22.35 11.27
CA LYS A 95 -8.71 -21.22 10.35
C LYS A 95 -8.43 -19.86 11.03
N VAL A 96 -7.56 -19.83 12.03
CA VAL A 96 -7.07 -18.59 12.64
C VAL A 96 -5.87 -18.10 11.85
N THR A 97 -5.84 -16.79 11.56
CA THR A 97 -4.72 -16.17 10.88
C THR A 97 -3.60 -15.82 11.86
N TRP A 98 -2.36 -16.07 11.46
CA TRP A 98 -1.14 -15.73 12.18
C TRP A 98 -0.29 -14.80 11.31
N TRP A 99 0.33 -13.80 11.93
CA TRP A 99 1.23 -12.86 11.29
C TRP A 99 2.57 -12.82 12.00
N HIS A 100 3.64 -12.85 11.25
CA HIS A 100 5.00 -12.67 11.74
C HIS A 100 5.33 -11.18 11.67
N VAL A 101 5.54 -10.57 12.83
CA VAL A 101 5.68 -9.11 12.95
C VAL A 101 6.96 -8.75 13.68
N ALA A 102 7.57 -7.63 13.26
CA ALA A 102 8.67 -7.01 13.97
C ALA A 102 8.13 -6.21 15.16
N PHE A 103 8.83 -6.27 16.29
CA PHE A 103 8.53 -5.50 17.49
C PHE A 103 9.82 -5.11 18.24
N SER A 104 9.68 -4.37 19.34
CA SER A 104 10.81 -3.98 20.19
C SER A 104 10.66 -4.55 21.59
N THR A 105 11.71 -5.18 22.12
CA THR A 105 11.77 -5.64 23.52
C THR A 105 11.88 -4.47 24.49
N ALA A 106 11.74 -4.72 25.80
CA ALA A 106 11.74 -3.68 26.83
C ALA A 106 13.02 -2.81 26.88
N ASP A 107 14.16 -3.38 26.46
CA ASP A 107 15.45 -2.71 26.31
C ASP A 107 15.64 -2.04 24.94
N GLY A 108 14.61 -2.01 24.09
CA GLY A 108 14.60 -1.32 22.80
C GLY A 108 15.26 -2.09 21.65
N LYS A 109 15.64 -3.36 21.84
CA LYS A 109 16.17 -4.21 20.76
C LYS A 109 15.05 -4.66 19.83
N ASN A 110 15.37 -4.80 18.54
CA ASN A 110 14.45 -5.36 17.57
C ASN A 110 14.33 -6.87 17.77
N ALA A 111 13.10 -7.36 17.68
CA ALA A 111 12.76 -8.77 17.72
C ALA A 111 11.64 -9.06 16.70
N TRP A 112 11.41 -10.34 16.44
CA TRP A 112 10.33 -10.82 15.59
C TRP A 112 9.57 -11.93 16.30
N GLY A 113 8.29 -12.03 16.02
CA GLY A 113 7.43 -13.04 16.62
C GLY A 113 6.10 -13.17 15.90
N TRP A 114 5.46 -14.31 16.12
CA TRP A 114 4.15 -14.61 15.56
C TRP A 114 3.03 -14.15 16.49
N VAL A 115 2.07 -13.40 15.95
CA VAL A 115 0.85 -12.97 16.63
C VAL A 115 -0.36 -13.57 15.91
N CYS A 116 -1.37 -14.03 16.66
CA CYS A 116 -2.58 -14.61 16.06
C CYS A 116 -3.80 -13.71 16.20
N GLU A 117 -4.71 -13.87 15.25
CA GLU A 117 -5.94 -13.09 15.12
C GLU A 117 -6.88 -13.18 16.31
N LYS A 118 -6.86 -14.32 17.01
CA LYS A 118 -7.80 -14.62 18.10
C LYS A 118 -7.05 -15.04 19.35
N ASN A 119 -7.45 -14.46 20.48
CA ASN A 119 -7.02 -14.87 21.83
C ASN A 119 -5.49 -14.84 22.07
N HIS A 120 -4.71 -14.12 21.26
CA HIS A 120 -3.29 -13.95 21.53
C HIS A 120 -3.11 -13.12 22.81
N PRO A 121 -2.40 -13.62 23.84
CA PRO A 121 -2.22 -12.89 25.09
C PRO A 121 -1.62 -11.50 24.87
N GLY A 122 -2.17 -10.49 25.57
CA GLY A 122 -1.69 -9.11 25.47
C GLY A 122 -2.08 -8.35 24.21
N THR A 123 -2.92 -8.93 23.34
CA THR A 123 -3.44 -8.26 22.14
C THR A 123 -4.92 -7.91 22.27
N LYS A 124 -5.35 -6.89 21.52
CA LYS A 124 -6.77 -6.54 21.36
C LYS A 124 -7.00 -5.91 19.99
N TRP A 125 -8.14 -6.22 19.39
CA TRP A 125 -8.63 -5.48 18.22
C TRP A 125 -9.22 -4.16 18.67
N GLU A 126 -8.91 -3.11 17.94
CA GLU A 126 -9.37 -1.75 18.18
C GLU A 126 -10.15 -1.25 16.96
N ARG A 127 -11.14 -0.38 17.21
CA ARG A 127 -11.90 0.25 16.12
C ARG A 127 -11.02 1.24 15.35
N PRO A 128 -11.33 1.58 14.08
CA PRO A 128 -10.57 2.56 13.29
C PRO A 128 -10.48 3.96 13.93
N TRP A 129 -11.39 4.27 14.85
CA TRP A 129 -11.44 5.55 15.58
C TRP A 129 -10.83 5.48 16.99
N ALA A 130 -10.21 4.36 17.36
CA ALA A 130 -9.47 4.23 18.60
C ALA A 130 -8.08 4.86 18.46
N TRP A 131 -7.58 5.41 19.55
CA TRP A 131 -6.25 6.02 19.61
C TRP A 131 -5.41 5.22 20.62
N PRO A 132 -5.13 3.93 20.36
CA PRO A 132 -4.43 3.08 21.30
C PRO A 132 -3.04 3.67 21.61
N GLY A 133 -2.67 3.64 22.89
CA GLY A 133 -1.40 4.21 23.36
C GLY A 133 -1.37 5.73 23.49
N PHE A 134 -2.37 6.47 22.96
CA PHE A 134 -2.47 7.90 23.20
C PHE A 134 -3.02 8.20 24.58
N GLU A 135 -2.39 9.17 25.23
CA GLU A 135 -2.79 9.62 26.56
C GLU A 135 -2.78 11.15 26.62
N THR A 136 -3.80 11.70 27.28
CA THR A 136 -3.85 13.12 27.59
C THR A 136 -3.14 13.38 28.91
N VAL A 137 -2.21 14.33 28.91
CA VAL A 137 -1.47 14.74 30.10
C VAL A 137 -1.70 16.22 30.33
N ASP A 138 -2.23 16.56 31.50
CA ASP A 138 -2.42 17.95 31.89
C ASP A 138 -1.10 18.55 32.38
N ALA A 139 -0.60 19.54 31.65
CA ALA A 139 0.63 20.26 31.95
C ALA A 139 0.37 21.71 32.40
N THR A 140 -0.89 22.08 32.65
CA THR A 140 -1.26 23.46 33.02
C THR A 140 -0.71 23.90 34.37
N GLY A 141 -0.45 22.95 35.28
CA GLY A 141 0.17 23.22 36.58
C GLY A 141 1.66 23.54 36.51
N ILE A 142 2.32 23.33 35.36
CA ILE A 142 3.76 23.51 35.21
C ILE A 142 4.07 24.98 34.89
N GLN A 143 4.69 25.67 35.85
CA GLN A 143 5.18 27.03 35.61
C GLN A 143 6.42 26.99 34.73
N ILE A 144 6.43 27.79 33.66
CA ILE A 144 7.53 27.78 32.68
C ILE A 144 8.86 28.24 33.29
N ALA A 145 8.82 29.16 34.26
CA ALA A 145 10.00 29.56 35.03
C ALA A 145 10.60 28.41 35.82
N ASP A 146 9.77 27.58 36.46
CA ASP A 146 10.25 26.42 37.22
C ASP A 146 10.82 25.35 36.29
N ALA A 147 10.17 25.10 35.15
CA ALA A 147 10.68 24.20 34.12
C ALA A 147 12.04 24.66 33.57
N PHE A 148 12.20 25.98 33.35
CA PHE A 148 13.46 26.55 32.86
C PHE A 148 14.57 26.50 33.93
N ARG A 149 14.27 26.83 35.19
CA ARG A 149 15.22 26.67 36.32
C ARG A 149 15.68 25.24 36.47
N ARG A 150 14.75 24.27 36.41
CA ARG A 150 15.10 22.84 36.38
C ARG A 150 16.06 22.54 35.23
N ASN A 151 15.76 23.02 34.02
CA ASN A 151 16.63 22.80 32.87
C ASN A 151 18.05 23.36 33.09
N LEU A 152 18.18 24.55 33.68
CA LEU A 152 19.49 25.12 34.01
C LEU A 152 20.28 24.24 34.99
N VAL A 153 19.62 23.66 36.01
CA VAL A 153 20.28 22.76 36.97
C VAL A 153 20.71 21.46 36.31
N ILE A 154 19.80 20.76 35.61
CA ILE A 154 20.11 19.43 35.05
C ILE A 154 21.14 19.46 33.92
N THR A 155 21.28 20.61 33.24
CA THR A 155 22.29 20.80 32.18
C THR A 155 23.62 21.33 32.71
N GLY A 156 23.72 21.62 34.00
CA GLY A 156 24.93 22.18 34.62
C GLY A 156 25.16 23.66 34.34
N ALA A 157 24.17 24.36 33.79
CA ALA A 157 24.24 25.80 33.54
C ALA A 157 24.01 26.64 34.82
N ALA A 158 23.39 26.08 35.86
CA ALA A 158 23.22 26.74 37.16
C ALA A 158 24.49 26.63 38.03
N ASN A 159 24.93 27.75 38.61
CA ASN A 159 26.01 27.75 39.60
C ASN A 159 25.54 27.18 40.95
N TRP A 160 26.46 26.95 41.89
CA TRP A 160 26.13 26.30 43.17
C TRP A 160 25.08 27.04 44.03
N LYS A 161 25.02 28.38 43.96
CA LYS A 161 23.99 29.16 44.68
C LYS A 161 22.63 28.97 44.04
N GLU A 162 22.58 29.08 42.71
CA GLU A 162 21.36 28.88 41.92
C GLU A 162 20.82 27.46 42.04
N GLN A 163 21.69 26.44 42.12
CA GLN A 163 21.26 25.06 42.35
C GLN A 163 20.47 24.93 43.65
N LYS A 164 20.93 25.58 44.73
CA LYS A 164 20.22 25.61 46.01
C LYS A 164 18.93 26.44 45.95
N GLU A 165 18.98 27.59 45.28
CA GLU A 165 17.81 28.46 45.10
C GLU A 165 16.69 27.78 44.29
N PHE A 166 17.06 27.01 43.26
CA PHE A 166 16.12 26.39 42.33
C PHE A 166 15.59 25.02 42.78
N GLU A 167 16.04 24.50 43.92
CA GLU A 167 15.60 23.21 44.46
C GLU A 167 14.06 23.08 44.59
N PRO A 168 13.31 24.11 45.04
CA PRO A 168 11.84 24.06 45.05
C PRO A 168 11.24 23.93 43.63
N SER A 169 11.82 24.62 42.64
CA SER A 169 11.39 24.52 41.24
C SER A 169 11.63 23.13 40.66
N LEU A 170 12.74 22.48 41.03
CA LEU A 170 12.99 21.08 40.66
C LEU A 170 11.92 20.16 41.25
N ALA A 171 11.61 20.30 42.54
CA ALA A 171 10.60 19.49 43.21
C ALA A 171 9.20 19.69 42.60
N ALA A 172 8.85 20.94 42.26
CA ALA A 172 7.57 21.28 41.63
C ALA A 172 7.39 20.63 40.24
N VAL A 173 8.48 20.49 39.47
CA VAL A 173 8.42 19.93 38.11
C VAL A 173 8.65 18.42 38.09
N ASN A 174 9.58 17.88 38.89
CA ASN A 174 9.95 16.45 38.94
C ASN A 174 8.75 15.54 39.24
N ASN A 175 7.80 16.01 40.04
CA ASN A 175 6.62 15.22 40.41
C ASN A 175 5.44 15.38 39.45
N THR A 176 5.61 16.08 38.33
CA THR A 176 4.53 16.30 37.36
C THR A 176 4.31 15.04 36.52
N ALA A 177 3.05 14.77 36.17
CA ALA A 177 2.68 13.63 35.33
C ALA A 177 3.43 13.63 33.99
N LEU A 178 3.61 14.82 33.40
CA LEU A 178 4.38 14.97 32.17
C LEU A 178 5.82 14.51 32.35
N LEU A 179 6.52 15.03 33.36
CA LEU A 179 7.94 14.76 33.49
C LEU A 179 8.20 13.31 33.86
N LEU A 180 7.43 12.75 34.78
CA LEU A 180 7.52 11.33 35.15
C LEU A 180 7.36 10.42 33.93
N LYS A 181 6.43 10.74 33.03
CA LYS A 181 6.18 9.95 31.82
C LYS A 181 7.32 10.06 30.80
N LEU A 182 7.86 11.27 30.63
CA LEU A 182 9.04 11.49 29.80
C LEU A 182 10.26 10.77 30.37
N GLU A 183 10.48 10.82 31.68
CA GLU A 183 11.59 10.14 32.37
C GLU A 183 11.48 8.63 32.23
N GLN A 184 10.30 8.04 32.41
CA GLN A 184 10.05 6.61 32.20
C GLN A 184 10.39 6.17 30.77
N THR A 185 10.04 6.98 29.76
CA THR A 185 10.31 6.67 28.37
C THR A 185 11.79 6.82 28.03
N VAL A 186 12.41 7.92 28.48
CA VAL A 186 13.83 8.23 28.25
C VAL A 186 14.75 7.29 29.03
N ALA A 187 14.34 6.77 30.18
CA ALA A 187 15.10 5.81 30.98
C ALA A 187 15.31 4.47 30.25
N LYS A 188 14.46 4.13 29.27
CA LYS A 188 14.58 2.92 28.44
C LYS A 188 15.64 3.03 27.33
N LEU A 189 16.32 4.17 27.20
CA LEU A 189 17.46 4.30 26.31
C LEU A 189 18.66 3.50 26.83
N ASP A 190 18.97 2.37 26.20
CA ASP A 190 20.30 1.78 26.31
C ASP A 190 21.27 2.61 25.46
N THR A 191 22.16 3.35 26.14
CA THR A 191 23.15 4.19 25.46
C THR A 191 24.49 3.50 25.32
N GLY A 192 24.71 2.29 25.85
CA GLY A 192 26.03 1.62 25.90
C GLY A 192 27.07 2.33 26.79
N ASP A 193 26.97 3.65 26.95
CA ASP A 193 27.93 4.52 27.61
C ASP A 193 27.59 4.82 29.08
N GLY A 194 26.39 4.42 29.55
CA GLY A 194 25.87 4.83 30.86
C GLY A 194 25.58 6.33 31.02
N LYS A 195 25.69 7.14 29.96
CA LYS A 195 25.56 8.62 29.99
C LYS A 195 24.16 9.13 30.36
N ASN A 196 23.14 8.26 30.32
CA ASN A 196 21.79 8.58 30.78
C ASN A 196 21.29 7.65 31.90
N LYS A 197 22.20 7.14 32.74
CA LYS A 197 21.83 6.43 33.98
C LYS A 197 20.92 7.34 34.82
N GLY A 198 19.65 6.97 34.94
CA GLY A 198 18.64 7.66 35.74
C GLY A 198 17.56 8.42 34.97
N GLY A 199 17.49 8.35 33.63
CA GLY A 199 16.31 8.81 32.87
C GLY A 199 16.12 10.33 32.80
N LYS A 200 17.16 11.13 33.04
CA LYS A 200 17.05 12.61 33.05
C LYS A 200 16.51 13.15 31.72
N VAL A 201 15.37 13.82 31.78
CA VAL A 201 14.76 14.45 30.60
C VAL A 201 15.52 15.73 30.24
N THR A 202 16.34 15.63 29.19
CA THR A 202 17.05 16.73 28.53
C THR A 202 16.70 16.74 27.03
N ALA A 203 16.91 17.85 26.33
CA ALA A 203 16.69 17.92 24.89
C ALA A 203 17.47 16.84 24.12
N ARG A 204 18.73 16.57 24.51
CA ARG A 204 19.56 15.52 23.89
C ARG A 204 19.03 14.12 24.16
N ALA A 205 18.51 13.88 25.36
CA ALA A 205 17.94 12.58 25.71
C ALA A 205 16.63 12.32 24.95
N ILE A 206 15.74 13.31 24.87
CA ILE A 206 14.52 13.23 24.03
C ILE A 206 14.90 13.00 22.57
N GLN A 207 15.85 13.78 22.02
CA GLN A 207 16.31 13.60 20.64
C GLN A 207 16.86 12.19 20.39
N SER A 208 17.60 11.63 21.35
CA SER A 208 18.13 10.27 21.25
C SER A 208 17.01 9.22 21.30
N ALA A 209 16.02 9.40 22.18
CA ALA A 209 14.82 8.55 22.25
C ALA A 209 14.03 8.59 20.94
N MET A 210 13.87 9.77 20.33
CA MET A 210 13.17 9.92 19.05
C MET A 210 13.87 9.21 17.88
N ARG A 211 15.13 8.78 18.02
CA ARG A 211 15.83 7.95 17.00
C ARG A 211 15.53 6.46 17.13
N VAL A 212 14.96 6.03 18.25
CA VAL A 212 14.51 4.65 18.46
C VAL A 212 13.01 4.60 18.14
N PRO A 213 12.57 3.87 17.10
CA PRO A 213 11.18 3.93 16.62
C PRO A 213 10.11 3.72 17.70
N SER A 214 10.32 2.75 18.60
CA SER A 214 9.38 2.43 19.68
C SER A 214 9.30 3.53 20.75
N LEU A 215 10.43 4.14 21.11
CA LEU A 215 10.46 5.27 22.04
C LEU A 215 9.87 6.54 21.40
N ALA A 216 10.18 6.77 20.13
CA ALA A 216 9.61 7.86 19.35
C ALA A 216 8.07 7.77 19.30
N GLN A 217 7.55 6.56 19.09
CA GLN A 217 6.11 6.29 19.12
C GLN A 217 5.53 6.61 20.49
N ALA A 218 6.11 6.08 21.58
CA ALA A 218 5.65 6.36 22.94
C ALA A 218 5.64 7.86 23.29
N LEU A 219 6.66 8.61 22.86
CA LEU A 219 6.73 10.06 23.03
C LEU A 219 5.66 10.80 22.20
N SER A 220 5.45 10.37 20.95
CA SER A 220 4.50 11.00 20.02
C SER A 220 3.02 10.82 20.42
N HIS A 221 2.73 9.85 21.29
CA HIS A 221 1.39 9.53 21.75
C HIS A 221 0.95 10.34 22.99
N ILE A 222 1.80 11.24 23.48
CA ILE A 222 1.46 12.14 24.58
C ILE A 222 0.74 13.37 24.00
N ILE A 223 -0.51 13.58 24.40
CA ILE A 223 -1.31 14.77 24.06
C ILE A 223 -1.28 15.72 25.25
N LEU A 224 -0.65 16.87 25.10
CA LEU A 224 -0.47 17.80 26.21
C LEU A 224 -1.63 18.78 26.31
N ARG A 225 -2.26 18.90 27.48
CA ARG A 225 -3.14 20.04 27.76
C ARG A 225 -2.32 21.18 28.35
N TYR A 226 -2.20 22.28 27.61
CA TYR A 226 -1.39 23.42 28.01
C TYR A 226 -1.82 24.71 27.31
N GLU A 227 -1.49 25.85 27.90
CA GLU A 227 -1.79 27.17 27.32
C GLU A 227 -0.92 27.43 26.08
N SER A 228 -1.59 27.67 24.94
CA SER A 228 -0.99 27.92 23.63
C SER A 228 -0.15 29.20 23.59
N GLU A 229 0.93 29.19 22.82
CA GLU A 229 1.77 30.38 22.57
C GLU A 229 1.05 31.46 21.76
N TRP A 230 -0.06 31.11 21.11
CA TRP A 230 -0.85 32.02 20.28
C TRP A 230 -1.94 32.77 21.06
N GLY A 231 -1.96 32.65 22.39
CA GLY A 231 -2.86 33.37 23.28
C GLY A 231 -2.31 33.46 24.69
N GLY A 232 -3.16 33.85 25.64
CA GLY A 232 -2.81 33.89 27.06
C GLY A 232 -1.96 35.11 27.45
N SER A 233 -1.57 35.16 28.71
CA SER A 233 -0.84 36.31 29.27
C SER A 233 0.65 36.26 28.95
N MET A 234 1.20 37.39 28.47
CA MET A 234 2.65 37.56 28.31
C MET A 234 3.42 37.49 29.65
N SER A 235 2.74 37.61 30.80
CA SER A 235 3.37 37.47 32.13
C SER A 235 4.12 36.14 32.28
N ARG A 236 3.58 35.07 31.69
CA ARG A 236 4.18 33.74 31.68
C ARG A 236 5.55 33.75 30.99
N TRP A 237 5.65 34.31 29.80
CA TRP A 237 6.91 34.44 29.08
C TRP A 237 7.85 35.43 29.77
N ASN A 238 7.32 36.54 30.29
CA ASN A 238 8.12 37.50 31.04
C ASN A 238 8.78 36.91 32.30
N SER A 239 8.20 35.85 32.88
CA SER A 239 8.73 35.18 34.08
C SER A 239 10.11 34.53 33.87
N ILE A 240 10.47 34.18 32.63
CA ILE A 240 11.78 33.59 32.31
C ILE A 240 12.83 34.61 31.89
N THR A 241 12.45 35.87 31.62
CA THR A 241 13.37 36.95 31.21
C THR A 241 14.58 37.12 32.14
N PRO A 242 14.44 37.09 33.48
CA PRO A 242 15.59 37.20 34.38
C PRO A 242 16.62 36.08 34.24
N LEU A 243 16.21 34.93 33.68
CA LEU A 243 17.03 33.71 33.60
C LEU A 243 17.82 33.61 32.28
N MET A 244 17.62 34.51 31.32
CA MET A 244 18.16 34.39 29.95
C MET A 244 19.63 34.78 29.81
N ARG A 245 20.21 35.50 30.79
CA ARG A 245 21.65 35.86 30.85
C ARG A 245 22.16 36.43 29.51
N ASN A 246 23.18 35.80 28.92
CA ASN A 246 23.81 36.23 27.67
C ASN A 246 22.88 36.11 26.44
N ALA A 247 21.76 35.39 26.55
CA ALA A 247 20.75 35.28 25.49
C ALA A 247 19.63 36.32 25.63
N ARG A 248 19.73 37.27 26.57
CA ARG A 248 18.66 38.23 26.88
C ARG A 248 18.21 39.05 25.67
N ASP A 249 19.14 39.53 24.84
CA ASP A 249 18.76 40.35 23.68
C ASP A 249 17.97 39.56 22.65
N ASN A 250 18.40 38.33 22.36
CA ASN A 250 17.66 37.40 21.49
C ASN A 250 16.29 37.07 22.10
N TRP A 251 16.21 36.87 23.42
CA TRP A 251 14.96 36.60 24.12
C TRP A 251 13.97 37.78 24.05
N LEU A 252 14.45 39.02 24.15
CA LEU A 252 13.58 40.20 24.01
C LEU A 252 12.97 40.28 22.60
N ARG A 253 13.75 39.96 21.56
CA ARG A 253 13.23 39.85 20.18
C ARG A 253 12.21 38.71 20.04
N GLU A 254 12.45 37.61 20.74
CA GLU A 254 11.52 36.48 20.75
C GLU A 254 10.20 36.81 21.45
N LEU A 255 10.22 37.58 22.55
CA LEU A 255 9.00 38.10 23.18
C LEU A 255 8.19 38.99 22.24
N GLU A 256 8.83 39.83 21.42
CA GLU A 256 8.16 40.60 20.37
C GLU A 256 7.53 39.68 19.32
N ARG A 257 8.22 38.61 18.93
CA ARG A 257 7.71 37.61 17.98
C ARG A 257 6.49 36.88 18.54
N ILE A 258 6.57 36.36 19.76
CA ILE A 258 5.46 35.68 20.46
C ILE A 258 4.25 36.62 20.51
N LYS A 259 4.43 37.87 20.95
CA LYS A 259 3.34 38.85 21.02
C LYS A 259 2.67 39.09 19.66
N LYS A 260 3.44 39.16 18.57
CA LYS A 260 2.90 39.32 17.21
C LYS A 260 2.16 38.08 16.69
N LEU A 261 2.48 36.90 17.22
CA LEU A 261 1.83 35.64 16.87
C LEU A 261 0.60 35.33 17.74
N GLN A 262 0.31 36.15 18.76
CA GLN A 262 -0.91 35.99 19.53
C GLN A 262 -2.13 36.49 18.74
N TRP A 263 -3.11 35.62 18.54
CA TRP A 263 -4.34 35.91 17.79
C TRP A 263 -5.60 35.34 18.48
N TRP A 264 -5.45 34.60 19.58
CA TRP A 264 -6.56 33.91 20.23
C TRP A 264 -7.71 34.84 20.61
N ASP A 265 -7.39 36.02 21.14
CA ASP A 265 -8.37 37.02 21.57
C ASP A 265 -9.12 37.67 20.39
N ASP A 266 -8.52 37.65 19.21
CA ASP A 266 -9.16 38.16 17.99
C ASP A 266 -10.24 37.21 17.47
N VAL A 267 -10.20 35.94 17.86
CA VAL A 267 -11.07 34.87 17.33
C VAL A 267 -12.05 34.33 18.39
N LYS A 268 -11.65 34.29 19.66
CA LYS A 268 -12.49 33.72 20.74
C LYS A 268 -13.84 34.43 20.81
N GLY A 269 -14.91 33.65 20.86
CA GLY A 269 -16.28 34.17 20.86
C GLY A 269 -16.80 34.70 19.51
N LYS A 270 -15.96 34.79 18.47
CA LYS A 270 -16.36 35.22 17.11
C LYS A 270 -16.57 34.05 16.15
N VAL A 271 -15.91 32.92 16.38
CA VAL A 271 -16.04 31.70 15.57
C VAL A 271 -16.77 30.63 16.36
N ALA A 272 -17.86 30.10 15.80
CA ALA A 272 -18.65 29.04 16.41
C ALA A 272 -17.80 27.79 16.68
N GLY A 273 -17.84 27.27 17.90
CA GLY A 273 -17.08 26.08 18.32
C GLY A 273 -15.60 26.33 18.64
N PHE A 274 -15.09 27.56 18.50
CA PHE A 274 -13.69 27.88 18.85
C PHE A 274 -13.50 27.99 20.38
N PRO A 275 -12.42 27.46 20.97
CA PRO A 275 -12.23 27.48 22.43
C PRO A 275 -12.10 28.90 23.00
N ALA A 276 -12.84 29.17 24.08
CA ALA A 276 -12.77 30.45 24.79
C ALA A 276 -11.44 30.67 25.53
N SER A 277 -10.77 29.59 25.93
CA SER A 277 -9.48 29.62 26.62
C SER A 277 -8.36 29.20 25.67
N PRO A 278 -7.17 29.83 25.75
CA PRO A 278 -5.97 29.38 25.05
C PRO A 278 -5.39 28.08 25.61
N THR A 279 -5.93 27.54 26.71
CA THR A 279 -5.57 26.23 27.26
C THR A 279 -6.27 25.12 26.47
N VAL A 280 -5.48 24.43 25.64
CA VAL A 280 -5.98 23.44 24.70
C VAL A 280 -5.14 22.16 24.70
N LEU A 281 -5.66 21.12 24.07
CA LEU A 281 -4.92 19.90 23.78
C LEU A 281 -4.02 20.11 22.56
N HIS A 282 -2.73 19.91 22.75
CA HIS A 282 -1.71 19.96 21.71
C HIS A 282 -1.48 18.55 21.19
N ILE A 283 -1.82 18.34 19.92
CA ILE A 283 -1.62 17.09 19.19
C ILE A 283 -0.42 17.28 18.26
N HIS A 284 0.41 16.25 18.10
CA HIS A 284 1.56 16.31 17.19
C HIS A 284 1.10 16.65 15.77
N PRO A 285 1.45 17.83 15.22
CA PRO A 285 0.82 18.36 14.01
C PRO A 285 1.16 17.52 12.78
N VAL A 286 2.37 16.95 12.70
CA VAL A 286 2.74 16.05 11.59
C VAL A 286 1.92 14.76 11.63
N ALA A 287 1.60 14.23 12.81
CA ALA A 287 0.81 13.00 12.91
C ALA A 287 -0.65 13.27 12.54
N LEU A 288 -1.18 14.41 12.99
CA LEU A 288 -2.52 14.86 12.66
C LEU A 288 -2.65 15.15 11.15
N VAL A 289 -1.75 15.95 10.59
CA VAL A 289 -1.72 16.25 9.15
C VAL A 289 -1.45 15.00 8.34
N ALA A 290 -0.57 14.08 8.76
CA ALA A 290 -0.34 12.81 8.07
C ALA A 290 -1.63 11.97 7.92
N ASN A 291 -2.51 12.01 8.93
CA ASN A 291 -3.82 11.35 8.85
C ASN A 291 -4.74 12.00 7.81
N PHE A 292 -4.57 13.30 7.53
CA PHE A 292 -5.35 14.05 6.54
C PHE A 292 -4.68 14.14 5.16
N THR A 293 -3.35 13.97 5.06
CA THR A 293 -2.60 13.90 3.81
C THR A 293 -2.68 12.53 3.15
N ARG A 294 -3.33 11.54 3.79
CA ARG A 294 -3.91 10.40 3.08
C ARG A 294 -5.10 10.85 2.23
N THR A 295 -4.87 11.80 1.33
CA THR A 295 -5.63 11.82 0.07
C THR A 295 -5.31 10.50 -0.60
N SER A 296 -6.31 9.77 -1.10
CA SER A 296 -6.11 8.59 -1.94
C SER A 296 -4.98 8.88 -2.92
N GLY A 297 -3.90 8.09 -2.85
CA GLY A 297 -2.71 8.31 -3.67
C GLY A 297 -3.11 8.49 -5.13
N LYS A 298 -2.43 9.39 -5.84
CA LYS A 298 -2.65 9.59 -7.26
C LYS A 298 -1.68 8.73 -8.04
N ILE A 299 -2.13 8.18 -9.17
CA ILE A 299 -1.25 7.58 -10.16
C ILE A 299 -0.32 8.67 -10.68
N THR A 300 0.99 8.48 -10.56
CA THR A 300 2.00 9.44 -11.03
C THR A 300 2.64 8.99 -12.34
N VAL A 301 3.24 9.93 -13.06
CA VAL A 301 4.04 9.62 -14.27
C VAL A 301 5.19 8.68 -13.93
N ASP A 302 5.84 8.85 -12.78
CA ASP A 302 6.95 7.99 -12.35
C ASP A 302 6.51 6.55 -12.08
N MET A 303 5.33 6.36 -11.48
CA MET A 303 4.74 5.03 -11.34
C MET A 303 4.51 4.39 -12.71
N LEU A 304 3.89 5.12 -13.63
CA LEU A 304 3.62 4.62 -14.99
C LEU A 304 4.90 4.36 -15.78
N ARG A 305 5.95 5.17 -15.60
CA ARG A 305 7.25 5.02 -16.27
C ARG A 305 7.89 3.67 -15.97
N LYS A 306 7.77 3.21 -14.73
CA LYS A 306 8.29 1.91 -14.31
C LYS A 306 7.56 0.74 -14.97
N ILE A 307 6.31 0.93 -15.40
CA ILE A 307 5.51 -0.07 -16.11
C ILE A 307 5.76 0.03 -17.63
N PHE A 308 5.80 1.25 -18.16
CA PHE A 308 5.88 1.59 -19.58
C PHE A 308 7.13 2.45 -19.85
N PRO A 309 8.33 1.87 -19.80
CA PRO A 309 9.59 2.62 -19.89
C PRO A 309 9.76 3.33 -21.24
N ASP A 310 9.19 2.77 -22.31
CA ASP A 310 9.37 3.25 -23.69
C ASP A 310 8.24 4.20 -24.15
N ALA A 311 7.25 4.47 -23.29
CA ALA A 311 6.16 5.38 -23.61
C ALA A 311 6.59 6.85 -23.52
N SER A 312 5.93 7.74 -24.27
CA SER A 312 6.19 9.18 -24.16
C SER A 312 5.65 9.78 -22.86
N ASP A 313 6.30 10.82 -22.34
CA ASP A 313 5.82 11.60 -21.18
C ASP A 313 4.39 12.09 -21.36
N GLU A 314 4.03 12.49 -22.59
CA GLU A 314 2.70 13.01 -22.87
C GLU A 314 1.63 11.94 -22.72
N ASN A 315 1.90 10.72 -23.20
CA ASN A 315 1.00 9.58 -23.02
C ASN A 315 0.85 9.23 -21.54
N LEU A 316 1.95 9.19 -20.78
CA LEU A 316 1.88 8.89 -19.35
C LEU A 316 1.13 9.96 -18.56
N LYS A 317 1.37 11.24 -18.86
CA LYS A 317 0.61 12.36 -18.28
C LYS A 317 -0.88 12.24 -18.59
N THR A 318 -1.21 11.85 -19.83
CA THR A 318 -2.60 11.67 -20.27
C THR A 318 -3.28 10.54 -19.50
N ILE A 319 -2.63 9.38 -19.38
CA ILE A 319 -3.14 8.24 -18.61
C ILE A 319 -3.35 8.63 -17.14
N ALA A 320 -2.35 9.24 -16.51
CA ALA A 320 -2.43 9.65 -15.12
C ALA A 320 -3.57 10.65 -14.90
N LYS A 321 -3.72 11.65 -15.79
CA LYS A 321 -4.80 12.64 -15.73
C LYS A 321 -6.18 11.98 -15.86
N GLU A 322 -6.37 11.15 -16.88
CA GLU A 322 -7.66 10.50 -17.13
C GLU A 322 -8.07 9.59 -15.98
N LEU A 323 -7.18 8.72 -15.50
CA LEU A 323 -7.49 7.77 -14.43
C LEU A 323 -7.71 8.47 -13.08
N ASN A 324 -6.84 9.40 -12.69
CA ASN A 324 -6.95 10.10 -11.40
C ASN A 324 -8.24 10.92 -11.27
N SER A 325 -8.84 11.33 -12.39
CA SER A 325 -10.08 12.10 -12.35
C SER A 325 -11.28 11.31 -11.81
N ARG A 326 -11.25 9.96 -11.91
CA ARG A 326 -12.42 9.11 -11.69
C ARG A 326 -12.08 7.68 -11.24
N LEU A 327 -11.03 7.49 -10.42
CA LEU A 327 -10.61 6.16 -9.96
C LEU A 327 -11.74 5.32 -9.34
N VAL A 328 -12.64 5.97 -8.59
CA VAL A 328 -13.79 5.30 -7.94
C VAL A 328 -14.80 4.81 -8.98
N ASP A 329 -15.18 5.67 -9.93
CA ASP A 329 -16.12 5.32 -11.01
C ASP A 329 -15.54 4.21 -11.90
N TYR A 330 -14.23 4.27 -12.15
CA TYR A 330 -13.51 3.29 -12.95
C TYR A 330 -13.26 1.96 -12.22
N LYS A 331 -13.61 1.88 -10.93
CA LYS A 331 -13.28 0.75 -10.06
C LYS A 331 -11.78 0.44 -10.07
N LEU A 332 -10.94 1.48 -10.10
CA LEU A 332 -9.48 1.41 -10.09
C LEU A 332 -8.91 2.12 -8.84
N ASN A 333 -9.67 2.17 -7.76
CA ASN A 333 -9.34 2.82 -6.50
C ASN A 333 -8.65 1.89 -5.48
N SER A 334 -7.98 0.83 -5.94
CA SER A 334 -7.16 -0.03 -5.06
C SER A 334 -5.87 -0.44 -5.76
N ARG A 335 -4.80 -0.60 -4.97
CA ARG A 335 -3.51 -1.13 -5.44
C ARG A 335 -3.68 -2.41 -6.25
N LEU A 336 -4.52 -3.33 -5.77
CA LEU A 336 -4.69 -4.65 -6.35
C LEU A 336 -5.34 -4.57 -7.74
N ARG A 337 -6.44 -3.82 -7.87
CA ARG A 337 -7.12 -3.62 -9.16
C ARG A 337 -6.23 -2.89 -10.17
N LEU A 338 -5.50 -1.86 -9.74
CA LEU A 338 -4.55 -1.15 -10.61
C LEU A 338 -3.41 -2.06 -11.08
N SER A 339 -2.90 -2.92 -10.19
CA SER A 339 -1.83 -3.87 -10.54
C SER A 339 -2.30 -4.86 -11.61
N HIS A 340 -3.48 -5.45 -11.43
CA HIS A 340 -4.11 -6.33 -12.44
C HIS A 340 -4.39 -5.60 -13.75
N PHE A 341 -5.00 -4.41 -13.68
CA PHE A 341 -5.33 -3.62 -14.85
C PHE A 341 -4.11 -3.28 -15.70
N PHE A 342 -3.05 -2.73 -15.08
CA PHE A 342 -1.84 -2.34 -15.79
C PHE A 342 -0.98 -3.51 -16.23
N ALA A 343 -0.91 -4.61 -15.46
CA ALA A 343 -0.21 -5.82 -15.89
C ALA A 343 -0.76 -6.35 -17.22
N GLN A 344 -2.07 -6.32 -17.33
CA GLN A 344 -2.78 -6.77 -18.52
C GLN A 344 -2.62 -5.75 -19.66
N ILE A 345 -2.61 -4.43 -19.42
CA ILE A 345 -2.30 -3.43 -20.46
C ILE A 345 -0.86 -3.57 -20.96
N ARG A 346 0.09 -3.81 -20.04
CA ARG A 346 1.51 -3.98 -20.35
C ARG A 346 1.77 -5.12 -21.32
N GLN A 347 0.95 -6.17 -21.27
CA GLN A 347 1.01 -7.26 -22.24
C GLN A 347 0.38 -6.88 -23.59
N GLU A 348 -0.81 -6.25 -23.60
CA GLU A 348 -1.53 -5.93 -24.84
C GLU A 348 -0.86 -4.83 -25.66
N ALA A 349 -0.45 -3.75 -25.00
CA ALA A 349 0.01 -2.53 -25.65
C ALA A 349 1.55 -2.42 -25.69
N GLY A 350 2.25 -3.34 -25.01
CA GLY A 350 3.71 -3.30 -24.87
C GLY A 350 4.22 -2.18 -23.97
N SER A 351 5.53 -2.03 -23.88
CA SER A 351 6.21 -0.99 -23.07
C SER A 351 6.01 0.43 -23.61
N SER A 352 5.69 0.58 -24.90
CA SER A 352 5.48 1.86 -25.57
C SER A 352 4.02 2.32 -25.61
N LEU A 353 3.07 1.50 -25.12
CA LEU A 353 1.63 1.75 -25.15
C LEU A 353 1.06 1.94 -26.57
N ASN A 354 1.31 0.97 -27.45
CA ASN A 354 0.79 1.00 -28.82
C ASN A 354 -0.74 0.89 -28.84
N THR A 355 -1.42 1.81 -29.54
CA THR A 355 -2.89 1.92 -29.57
C THR A 355 -3.52 1.56 -30.93
N SER A 356 -2.72 1.13 -31.92
CA SER A 356 -3.23 0.75 -33.24
C SER A 356 -2.61 -0.53 -33.75
N GLU A 357 -3.43 -1.38 -34.38
CA GLU A 357 -2.94 -2.51 -35.17
C GLU A 357 -2.62 -2.03 -36.60
N ASN A 358 -1.41 -2.33 -37.10
CA ASN A 358 -0.99 -1.93 -38.45
C ASN A 358 -1.30 -2.98 -39.55
N LEU A 359 -1.72 -4.19 -39.15
CA LEU A 359 -2.09 -5.33 -40.01
C LEU A 359 -1.10 -5.63 -41.15
N ASN A 360 0.17 -5.27 -40.98
CA ASN A 360 1.21 -5.43 -41.99
C ASN A 360 1.89 -6.81 -41.86
N TYR A 361 1.15 -7.87 -42.14
CA TYR A 361 1.63 -9.26 -42.05
C TYR A 361 2.15 -9.80 -43.38
N ARG A 362 3.15 -10.67 -43.33
CA ARG A 362 3.53 -11.51 -44.48
C ARG A 362 2.44 -12.54 -44.76
N ALA A 363 2.31 -12.97 -46.02
CA ALA A 363 1.36 -14.01 -46.42
C ALA A 363 1.43 -15.26 -45.51
N SER A 364 2.64 -15.76 -45.23
CA SER A 364 2.86 -16.90 -44.35
C SER A 364 2.37 -16.71 -42.91
N VAL A 365 2.44 -15.49 -42.38
CA VAL A 365 1.96 -15.17 -41.02
C VAL A 365 0.44 -15.08 -41.00
N LEU A 366 -0.18 -14.59 -42.07
CA LEU A 366 -1.65 -14.56 -42.19
C LEU A 366 -2.25 -15.97 -42.09
N LEU A 367 -1.63 -16.95 -42.75
CA LEU A 367 -2.04 -18.36 -42.70
C LEU A 367 -2.07 -18.93 -41.28
N GLN A 368 -1.16 -18.47 -40.42
CA GLN A 368 -1.05 -18.95 -39.04
C GLN A 368 -2.01 -18.21 -38.10
N LYS A 369 -2.14 -16.89 -38.28
CA LYS A 369 -2.81 -16.03 -37.30
C LYS A 369 -4.32 -15.92 -37.49
N PHE A 370 -4.80 -16.05 -38.73
CA PHE A 370 -6.21 -15.79 -39.06
C PHE A 370 -6.85 -16.99 -39.75
N SER A 371 -7.86 -17.57 -39.09
CA SER A 371 -8.58 -18.74 -39.59
C SER A 371 -9.25 -18.53 -40.96
N TYR A 372 -9.53 -17.29 -41.36
CA TYR A 372 -9.97 -16.99 -42.72
C TYR A 372 -8.88 -17.33 -43.73
N PHE A 373 -7.67 -16.78 -43.54
CA PHE A 373 -6.55 -16.96 -44.45
C PHE A 373 -5.99 -18.39 -44.43
N SER A 374 -6.06 -19.09 -43.30
CA SER A 374 -5.74 -20.53 -43.25
C SER A 374 -6.62 -21.35 -44.21
N ARG A 375 -7.87 -20.93 -44.44
CA ARG A 375 -8.82 -21.59 -45.36
C ARG A 375 -8.77 -21.01 -46.79
N HIS A 376 -8.16 -19.84 -46.96
CA HIS A 376 -8.02 -19.15 -48.25
C HIS A 376 -6.55 -18.76 -48.51
N PRO A 377 -5.63 -19.72 -48.72
CA PRO A 377 -4.20 -19.41 -48.80
C PRO A 377 -3.83 -18.51 -49.98
N GLN A 378 -4.59 -18.59 -51.08
CA GLN A 378 -4.40 -17.73 -52.25
C GLN A 378 -4.62 -16.25 -51.91
N GLU A 379 -5.60 -15.95 -51.05
CA GLU A 379 -5.86 -14.59 -50.60
C GLU A 379 -4.82 -14.09 -49.59
N ALA A 380 -4.18 -15.00 -48.85
CA ALA A 380 -3.06 -14.65 -47.99
C ALA A 380 -1.86 -14.15 -48.81
N GLU A 381 -1.59 -14.80 -49.96
CA GLU A 381 -0.55 -14.37 -50.90
C GLU A 381 -0.93 -13.04 -51.58
N LEU A 382 -2.19 -12.90 -51.98
CA LEU A 382 -2.69 -11.72 -52.69
C LEU A 382 -2.66 -10.43 -51.84
N TYR A 383 -3.00 -10.54 -50.55
CA TYR A 383 -3.15 -9.37 -49.68
C TYR A 383 -2.03 -9.22 -48.65
N GLY A 384 -1.32 -10.30 -48.32
CA GLY A 384 -0.18 -10.27 -47.41
C GLY A 384 1.04 -9.60 -48.04
N ARG A 385 2.00 -9.20 -47.21
CA ARG A 385 3.30 -8.70 -47.71
C ARG A 385 4.08 -9.85 -48.34
N THR A 386 4.49 -9.66 -49.59
CA THR A 386 5.34 -10.58 -50.34
C THR A 386 6.62 -9.85 -50.77
N THR A 387 7.50 -10.51 -51.53
CA THR A 387 8.64 -9.84 -52.17
C THR A 387 8.20 -8.91 -53.30
N SER A 388 7.01 -9.12 -53.85
CA SER A 388 6.53 -8.46 -55.07
C SER A 388 5.62 -7.27 -54.76
N HIS A 389 4.98 -7.23 -53.59
CA HIS A 389 4.14 -6.11 -53.17
C HIS A 389 4.05 -5.97 -51.64
N SER A 390 3.69 -4.76 -51.22
CA SER A 390 3.34 -4.45 -49.83
C SER A 390 2.05 -5.15 -49.40
N ALA A 391 1.88 -5.35 -48.09
CA ALA A 391 0.59 -5.80 -47.56
C ALA A 391 -0.52 -4.80 -47.90
N GLN A 392 -1.76 -5.30 -47.94
CA GLN A 392 -2.98 -4.51 -48.08
C GLN A 392 -3.81 -4.59 -46.79
N PRO A 393 -3.50 -3.79 -45.75
CA PRO A 393 -4.08 -3.90 -44.40
C PRO A 393 -5.61 -3.86 -44.35
N GLU A 394 -6.24 -3.01 -45.16
CA GLU A 394 -7.70 -2.90 -45.24
C GLU A 394 -8.34 -4.17 -45.81
N ALA A 395 -7.79 -4.70 -46.89
CA ALA A 395 -8.23 -5.96 -47.47
C ALA A 395 -8.04 -7.14 -46.50
N ILE A 396 -6.92 -7.14 -45.74
CA ILE A 396 -6.65 -8.11 -44.69
C ILE A 396 -7.70 -8.04 -43.58
N ALA A 397 -7.98 -6.84 -43.06
CA ALA A 397 -8.91 -6.64 -41.95
C ALA A 397 -10.34 -7.04 -42.32
N ASN A 398 -10.80 -6.59 -43.49
CA ASN A 398 -12.16 -6.87 -43.97
C ASN A 398 -12.41 -8.38 -44.08
N ARG A 399 -11.39 -9.17 -44.39
CA ARG A 399 -11.46 -10.63 -44.46
C ARG A 399 -11.28 -11.32 -43.12
N ALA A 400 -10.25 -10.91 -42.37
CA ALA A 400 -9.95 -11.50 -41.07
C ALA A 400 -11.10 -11.34 -40.06
N TYR A 401 -11.84 -10.22 -40.16
CA TYR A 401 -12.88 -9.82 -39.24
C TYR A 401 -14.30 -9.81 -39.83
N ALA A 402 -14.51 -10.29 -41.07
CA ALA A 402 -15.86 -10.46 -41.64
C ALA A 402 -16.72 -11.40 -40.79
N HIS A 403 -18.00 -11.06 -40.62
CA HIS A 403 -19.00 -11.82 -39.86
C HIS A 403 -18.62 -12.12 -38.40
N LYS A 404 -17.65 -11.39 -37.83
CA LYS A 404 -17.21 -11.53 -36.44
C LYS A 404 -17.64 -10.32 -35.62
N ILE A 405 -18.10 -10.56 -34.39
CA ILE A 405 -18.36 -9.52 -33.38
C ILE A 405 -19.25 -8.39 -33.95
N GLY A 406 -20.30 -8.78 -34.69
CA GLY A 406 -21.28 -7.88 -35.29
C GLY A 406 -20.84 -7.19 -36.59
N ASN A 407 -19.63 -7.42 -37.10
CA ASN A 407 -19.23 -6.94 -38.42
C ASN A 407 -20.01 -7.67 -39.52
N GLY A 408 -20.31 -6.95 -40.61
CA GLY A 408 -20.90 -7.48 -41.84
C GLY A 408 -19.91 -8.27 -42.70
N SER A 409 -20.25 -8.43 -43.98
CA SER A 409 -19.43 -9.13 -44.96
C SER A 409 -18.14 -8.36 -45.31
N VAL A 410 -17.29 -8.96 -46.14
CA VAL A 410 -16.04 -8.32 -46.59
C VAL A 410 -16.31 -6.98 -47.30
N GLU A 411 -17.40 -6.92 -48.06
CA GLU A 411 -17.82 -5.77 -48.88
C GLU A 411 -18.32 -4.59 -48.03
N SER A 412 -18.74 -4.82 -46.78
CA SER A 412 -19.22 -3.74 -45.92
C SER A 412 -18.10 -2.82 -45.44
N GLY A 413 -16.83 -3.25 -45.54
CA GLY A 413 -15.67 -2.51 -45.02
C GLY A 413 -15.59 -2.49 -43.49
N GLU A 414 -16.50 -3.19 -42.79
CA GLU A 414 -16.61 -3.09 -41.33
C GLU A 414 -15.47 -3.79 -40.59
N GLY A 415 -14.84 -4.79 -41.21
CA GLY A 415 -13.65 -5.44 -40.63
C GLY A 415 -12.47 -4.47 -40.49
N TRP A 416 -12.26 -3.57 -41.45
CA TRP A 416 -11.28 -2.49 -41.36
C TRP A 416 -11.78 -1.35 -40.49
N LYS A 417 -13.04 -0.93 -40.65
CA LYS A 417 -13.62 0.18 -39.88
C LYS A 417 -13.52 -0.09 -38.37
N TYR A 418 -13.89 -1.28 -37.92
CA TYR A 418 -13.89 -1.70 -36.51
C TYR A 418 -12.74 -2.65 -36.16
N ARG A 419 -11.59 -2.51 -36.83
CA ARG A 419 -10.34 -3.23 -36.46
C ARG A 419 -9.84 -2.84 -35.06
N GLY A 420 -8.96 -3.66 -34.50
CA GLY A 420 -8.40 -3.48 -33.16
C GLY A 420 -7.72 -2.13 -32.92
N ARG A 421 -8.16 -1.42 -31.86
CA ARG A 421 -7.57 -0.16 -31.39
C ARG A 421 -7.53 -0.06 -29.86
N GLY A 422 -6.75 0.88 -29.36
CA GLY A 422 -6.63 1.21 -27.94
C GLY A 422 -5.76 0.24 -27.14
N LEU A 423 -5.66 0.47 -25.84
CA LEU A 423 -4.76 -0.27 -24.93
C LEU A 423 -5.19 -1.72 -24.66
N LYS A 424 -6.39 -2.10 -25.10
CA LYS A 424 -7.01 -3.43 -24.92
C LYS A 424 -7.56 -4.03 -26.21
N GLN A 425 -7.13 -3.53 -27.37
CA GLN A 425 -7.52 -4.07 -28.67
C GLN A 425 -9.04 -4.19 -28.87
N LEU A 426 -9.78 -3.09 -28.67
CA LEU A 426 -11.21 -3.01 -28.94
C LEU A 426 -11.49 -3.32 -30.41
N THR A 427 -12.16 -4.43 -30.69
CA THR A 427 -12.35 -4.97 -32.05
C THR A 427 -13.80 -5.38 -32.28
N GLY A 428 -14.35 -5.06 -33.45
CA GLY A 428 -15.67 -5.47 -33.92
C GLY A 428 -16.81 -4.51 -33.57
N LYS A 429 -17.76 -4.37 -34.49
CA LYS A 429 -18.87 -3.41 -34.42
C LYS A 429 -19.65 -3.48 -33.10
N SER A 430 -19.97 -4.68 -32.61
CA SER A 430 -20.72 -4.85 -31.36
C SER A 430 -19.96 -4.30 -30.15
N ASN A 431 -18.63 -4.47 -30.11
CA ASN A 431 -17.80 -3.93 -29.04
C ASN A 431 -17.69 -2.41 -29.10
N TYR A 432 -17.59 -1.84 -30.30
CA TYR A 432 -17.63 -0.39 -30.50
C TYR A 432 -18.99 0.20 -30.10
N GLN A 433 -20.09 -0.49 -30.37
CA GLN A 433 -21.44 -0.08 -29.93
C GLN A 433 -21.53 -0.07 -28.40
N GLY A 434 -21.09 -1.14 -27.75
CA GLY A 434 -21.06 -1.21 -26.29
C GLY A 434 -20.19 -0.13 -25.67
N PHE A 435 -19.01 0.13 -26.25
CA PHE A 435 -18.15 1.23 -25.81
C PHE A 435 -18.82 2.59 -25.98
N GLN A 436 -19.50 2.86 -27.10
CA GLN A 436 -20.25 4.09 -27.33
C GLN A 436 -21.34 4.29 -26.25
N SER A 437 -22.12 3.26 -25.94
CA SER A 437 -23.17 3.32 -24.91
C SER A 437 -22.59 3.57 -23.53
N PHE A 438 -21.53 2.84 -23.14
CA PHE A 438 -20.84 3.05 -21.87
C PHE A 438 -20.24 4.45 -21.79
N TYR A 439 -19.64 4.92 -22.87
CA TYR A 439 -19.02 6.24 -22.94
C TYR A 439 -20.03 7.35 -22.65
N LEU A 440 -21.20 7.32 -23.28
CA LEU A 440 -22.24 8.31 -23.03
C LEU A 440 -22.77 8.29 -21.58
N SER A 441 -22.66 7.17 -20.87
CA SER A 441 -23.07 7.08 -19.46
C SER A 441 -22.12 7.81 -18.52
N LEU A 442 -20.81 7.85 -18.82
CA LEU A 442 -19.80 8.51 -17.98
C LEU A 442 -19.44 9.92 -18.48
N TRP A 443 -19.51 10.16 -19.79
CA TRP A 443 -19.18 11.43 -20.43
C TRP A 443 -20.36 11.97 -21.27
N PRO A 444 -21.53 12.24 -20.66
CA PRO A 444 -22.73 12.63 -21.39
C PRO A 444 -22.61 13.98 -22.11
N THR A 445 -21.63 14.81 -21.75
CA THR A 445 -21.37 16.13 -22.33
C THR A 445 -20.27 16.14 -23.39
N ASP A 446 -19.55 15.02 -23.56
CA ASP A 446 -18.47 14.89 -24.53
C ASP A 446 -19.04 14.22 -25.80
N ASN A 447 -19.51 15.03 -26.76
CA ASN A 447 -20.28 14.60 -27.94
C ASN A 447 -19.43 13.85 -28.98
N LYS A 448 -18.78 12.74 -28.59
CA LYS A 448 -17.96 11.90 -29.47
C LYS A 448 -18.75 10.68 -29.97
N ASN A 449 -18.55 10.36 -31.24
CA ASN A 449 -19.19 9.23 -31.92
C ASN A 449 -18.13 8.25 -32.46
N PHE A 450 -17.86 7.20 -31.70
CA PHE A 450 -16.91 6.13 -32.03
C PHE A 450 -17.48 5.14 -33.07
N MET A 451 -18.78 5.19 -33.36
CA MET A 451 -19.39 4.38 -34.42
C MET A 451 -19.14 4.99 -35.80
N GLU A 452 -19.13 6.32 -35.88
CA GLU A 452 -18.78 7.08 -37.08
C GLU A 452 -17.27 7.25 -37.22
N THR A 453 -16.58 7.61 -36.13
CA THR A 453 -15.13 7.89 -36.12
C THR A 453 -14.38 6.95 -35.16
N PRO A 454 -14.24 5.65 -35.48
CA PRO A 454 -13.59 4.67 -34.60
C PRO A 454 -12.09 4.91 -34.39
N ASP A 455 -11.43 5.68 -35.27
CA ASP A 455 -10.02 6.06 -35.13
C ASP A 455 -9.73 6.95 -33.91
N LEU A 456 -10.75 7.59 -33.33
CA LEU A 456 -10.60 8.31 -32.05
C LEU A 456 -10.02 7.39 -30.95
N VAL A 457 -10.29 6.09 -30.97
CA VAL A 457 -9.77 5.13 -29.97
C VAL A 457 -8.24 4.98 -30.02
N VAL A 458 -7.57 5.47 -31.06
CA VAL A 458 -6.09 5.55 -31.11
C VAL A 458 -5.55 6.64 -30.20
N GLU A 459 -6.29 7.72 -29.98
CA GLU A 459 -5.89 8.80 -29.07
C GLU A 459 -5.85 8.28 -27.63
N MET A 460 -4.77 8.61 -26.89
CA MET A 460 -4.49 7.98 -25.60
C MET A 460 -5.62 8.14 -24.57
N CYS A 461 -6.32 9.28 -24.57
CA CYS A 461 -7.45 9.50 -23.67
C CYS A 461 -8.59 8.48 -23.92
N TYR A 462 -9.01 8.29 -25.17
CA TYR A 462 -10.06 7.33 -25.52
C TYR A 462 -9.56 5.88 -25.48
N ALA A 463 -8.27 5.65 -25.75
CA ALA A 463 -7.64 4.35 -25.57
C ALA A 463 -7.73 3.87 -24.11
N VAL A 464 -7.47 4.74 -23.14
CA VAL A 464 -7.65 4.46 -21.70
C VAL A 464 -9.12 4.24 -21.36
N ARG A 465 -10.02 5.11 -21.84
CA ARG A 465 -11.47 4.97 -21.58
C ARG A 465 -12.03 3.66 -22.12
N SER A 466 -11.58 3.21 -23.29
CA SER A 466 -11.98 1.92 -23.87
C SER A 466 -11.45 0.72 -23.06
N ALA A 467 -10.24 0.84 -22.48
CA ALA A 467 -9.72 -0.17 -21.55
C ALA A 467 -10.52 -0.24 -20.25
N VAL A 468 -10.94 0.92 -19.71
CA VAL A 468 -11.82 1.00 -18.54
C VAL A 468 -13.20 0.40 -18.83
N TYR A 469 -13.77 0.66 -20.01
CA TYR A 469 -15.00 0.01 -20.46
C TYR A 469 -14.86 -1.52 -20.43
N PHE A 470 -13.82 -2.05 -21.07
CA PHE A 470 -13.59 -3.50 -21.07
C PHE A 470 -13.44 -4.05 -19.64
N TRP A 471 -12.71 -3.35 -18.78
CA TRP A 471 -12.50 -3.70 -17.38
C TRP A 471 -13.82 -3.84 -16.61
N ILE A 472 -14.68 -2.83 -16.70
CA ILE A 472 -15.95 -2.80 -15.96
C ILE A 472 -16.98 -3.76 -16.57
N SER A 473 -17.18 -3.72 -17.89
CA SER A 473 -18.22 -4.51 -18.56
C SER A 473 -17.99 -6.02 -18.46
N ASN A 474 -16.74 -6.45 -18.27
CA ASN A 474 -16.41 -7.85 -18.03
C ASN A 474 -16.25 -8.22 -16.54
N ARG A 475 -16.64 -7.33 -15.61
CA ARG A 475 -16.60 -7.58 -14.16
C ARG A 475 -15.23 -8.01 -13.63
N LEU A 476 -14.18 -7.46 -14.24
CA LEU A 476 -12.80 -7.72 -13.83
C LEU A 476 -12.42 -7.12 -12.46
N PRO A 477 -13.01 -6.00 -11.98
CA PRO A 477 -12.81 -5.57 -10.60
C PRO A 477 -13.10 -6.67 -9.58
N GLU A 478 -14.20 -7.40 -9.75
CA GLU A 478 -14.61 -8.44 -8.81
C GLU A 478 -13.70 -9.67 -8.86
N VAL A 479 -13.15 -9.99 -10.03
CA VAL A 479 -12.13 -11.04 -10.16
C VAL A 479 -10.83 -10.61 -9.47
N ALA A 480 -10.39 -9.37 -9.72
CA ALA A 480 -9.17 -8.83 -9.12
C ALA A 480 -9.25 -8.76 -7.58
N ASP A 481 -10.42 -8.49 -7.01
CA ASP A 481 -10.63 -8.44 -5.56
C ASP A 481 -10.45 -9.80 -4.87
N LYS A 482 -10.43 -10.91 -5.61
CA LYS A 482 -10.18 -12.25 -5.05
C LYS A 482 -8.73 -12.45 -4.59
N GLY A 483 -7.79 -11.63 -5.06
CA GLY A 483 -6.41 -11.65 -4.56
C GLY A 483 -5.33 -11.42 -5.62
N SER A 484 -4.08 -11.63 -5.20
CA SER A 484 -2.85 -11.38 -5.98
C SER A 484 -2.15 -12.66 -6.47
N SER A 485 -2.81 -13.82 -6.39
CA SER A 485 -2.21 -15.09 -6.82
C SER A 485 -2.21 -15.23 -8.34
N ASP A 486 -1.30 -16.07 -8.84
CA ASP A 486 -1.20 -16.46 -10.25
C ASP A 486 -2.53 -16.92 -10.84
N GLY A 487 -3.32 -17.70 -10.07
CA GLY A 487 -4.63 -18.16 -10.48
C GLY A 487 -5.63 -17.02 -10.76
N ILE A 488 -5.58 -15.93 -9.98
CA ILE A 488 -6.44 -14.77 -10.21
C ILE A 488 -6.00 -13.98 -11.46
N VAL A 489 -4.68 -13.83 -11.67
CA VAL A 489 -4.16 -13.24 -12.90
C VAL A 489 -4.60 -14.05 -14.13
N ASP A 490 -4.60 -15.38 -14.01
CA ASP A 490 -5.02 -16.29 -15.07
C ASP A 490 -6.54 -16.21 -15.33
N GLU A 491 -7.38 -16.09 -14.29
CA GLU A 491 -8.82 -15.84 -14.46
C GLU A 491 -9.08 -14.55 -15.26
N ILE A 492 -8.39 -13.46 -14.96
CA ILE A 492 -8.52 -12.19 -15.71
C ILE A 492 -7.99 -12.36 -17.14
N THR A 493 -6.88 -13.05 -17.30
CA THR A 493 -6.30 -13.33 -18.62
C THR A 493 -7.26 -14.14 -19.48
N ALA A 494 -7.96 -15.13 -18.91
CA ALA A 494 -8.91 -15.96 -19.62
C ALA A 494 -10.10 -15.17 -20.19
N VAL A 495 -10.55 -14.14 -19.47
CA VAL A 495 -11.59 -13.22 -19.94
C VAL A 495 -11.09 -12.33 -21.08
N ILE A 496 -9.83 -11.91 -21.03
CA ILE A 496 -9.21 -11.07 -22.07
C ILE A 496 -8.94 -11.89 -23.33
N ASN A 497 -8.27 -13.04 -23.19
CA ASN A 497 -7.92 -13.94 -24.28
C ASN A 497 -7.61 -15.35 -23.76
N LEU A 498 -8.63 -16.21 -23.71
CA LEU A 498 -8.53 -17.58 -23.21
C LEU A 498 -7.45 -18.44 -23.87
N HIS A 499 -7.18 -18.23 -25.17
CA HIS A 499 -6.28 -19.10 -25.95
C HIS A 499 -4.89 -18.49 -26.16
N THR A 500 -4.51 -17.48 -25.37
CA THR A 500 -3.18 -16.90 -25.44
C THR A 500 -2.13 -17.81 -24.79
N ASP A 501 -0.90 -17.75 -25.27
CA ASP A 501 0.30 -18.29 -24.62
C ASP A 501 0.90 -17.32 -23.58
N SER A 502 0.42 -16.07 -23.53
CA SER A 502 0.98 -14.99 -22.71
C SER A 502 0.60 -15.01 -21.22
N TYR A 503 -0.02 -16.07 -20.72
CA TYR A 503 -0.38 -16.21 -19.29
C TYR A 503 0.83 -15.98 -18.38
N GLY A 504 1.95 -16.65 -18.67
CA GLY A 504 3.18 -16.52 -17.89
C GLY A 504 3.73 -15.09 -17.85
N ASP A 505 3.67 -14.36 -18.95
CA ASP A 505 4.17 -12.99 -19.01
C ASP A 505 3.25 -11.98 -18.31
N ARG A 506 1.93 -12.20 -18.35
CA ARG A 506 0.97 -11.39 -17.58
C ARG A 506 1.18 -11.55 -16.08
N ARG A 507 1.46 -12.77 -15.61
CA ARG A 507 1.85 -13.02 -14.21
C ARG A 507 3.13 -12.29 -13.83
N LYS A 508 4.17 -12.36 -14.67
CA LYS A 508 5.41 -11.59 -14.45
C LYS A 508 5.15 -10.09 -14.38
N ASN A 509 4.35 -9.54 -15.30
CA ASN A 509 4.00 -8.12 -15.31
C ASN A 509 3.25 -7.73 -14.02
N PHE A 510 2.32 -8.57 -13.57
CA PHE A 510 1.59 -8.36 -12.31
C PHE A 510 2.55 -8.33 -11.12
N HIS A 511 3.40 -9.34 -10.97
CA HIS A 511 4.36 -9.42 -9.86
C HIS A 511 5.37 -8.28 -9.89
N ALA A 512 5.82 -7.85 -11.07
CA ALA A 512 6.71 -6.69 -11.18
C ALA A 512 6.04 -5.42 -10.63
N ILE A 513 4.78 -5.17 -11.00
CA ILE A 513 4.02 -4.00 -10.51
C ILE A 513 3.71 -4.13 -9.02
N TRP A 514 3.28 -5.32 -8.59
CA TRP A 514 2.88 -5.61 -7.23
C TRP A 514 4.07 -5.48 -6.27
N ASN A 515 5.18 -6.15 -6.54
CA ASN A 515 6.35 -6.19 -5.65
C ASN A 515 7.09 -4.85 -5.55
N LEU A 516 7.05 -4.03 -6.61
CA LEU A 516 7.57 -2.66 -6.58
C LEU A 516 6.73 -1.71 -5.71
N GLY A 517 5.54 -2.14 -5.25
CA GLY A 517 4.68 -1.32 -4.40
C GLY A 517 4.15 -0.06 -5.10
N LEU A 518 4.10 -0.02 -6.43
CA LEU A 518 3.85 1.20 -7.20
C LEU A 518 2.58 1.95 -6.83
N PHE A 519 1.55 1.26 -6.34
CA PHE A 519 0.26 1.83 -5.98
C PHE A 519 -0.06 1.68 -4.49
N SER A 520 0.94 1.52 -3.62
CA SER A 520 0.76 1.34 -2.16
C SER A 520 -0.06 2.45 -1.52
N ASP A 521 0.05 3.66 -2.05
CA ASP A 521 -0.57 4.85 -1.48
C ASP A 521 -2.02 5.06 -1.98
N ILE A 522 -2.45 4.26 -2.97
CA ILE A 522 -3.81 4.27 -3.51
C ILE A 522 -4.68 3.34 -2.67
N VAL A 523 -5.26 3.91 -1.62
CA VAL A 523 -6.14 3.22 -0.68
C VAL A 523 -7.60 3.44 -1.06
N GLN A 524 -8.41 2.39 -0.86
CA GLN A 524 -9.84 2.35 -1.12
C GLN A 524 -10.67 3.17 -0.13
#